data_AF-A0A1V2NFZ0-F1
#
_entry.id   AF-A0A1V2NFZ0-F1
#
_cell.length_a   1.000
_cell.length_b   1.000
_cell.length_c   1.000
_cell.angle_alpha   90.00
_cell.angle_beta   90.00
_cell.angle_gamma   90.00
#
_symmetry.space_group_name_H-M   'P 1'
#
loop_
_entity.id
_entity.type
_entity.pdbx_description
1 polymer ?
#
loop_
_entity_poly.entity_id
_entity_poly.type
_entity_poly.pdbx_seq_one_letter_code
_entity_poly.pdbx_strand_id
1 'polypeptide(L)' 'MAAIEVMSLLDFEEEWPRWSGRKDEAIRSRFGVSPARYFQVLHRAIEAPEAEAARPMLVRRLRRLRDAGDAEQRRRLA' A
#
# COMPACT_ATOMS: atom_id res chain seq x y z
N MET A 1 -6.97 12.56 -12.45
CA MET A 1 -6.74 11.65 -11.31
C MET A 1 -5.97 10.46 -11.84
N ALA A 2 -4.72 10.26 -11.44
CA ALA A 2 -4.00 9.04 -11.82
C ALA A 2 -4.72 7.84 -11.16
N ALA A 3 -5.27 6.94 -11.98
CA ALA A 3 -5.72 5.65 -11.50
C ALA A 3 -4.44 4.83 -11.21
N ILE A 4 -4.20 4.52 -9.95
CA ILE A 4 -3.10 3.61 -9.61
C ILE A 4 -3.68 2.21 -9.77
N GLU A 5 -3.10 1.44 -10.70
CA GLU A 5 -3.50 0.07 -10.95
C GLU A 5 -3.18 -0.83 -9.75
N VAL A 6 -4.11 -1.74 -9.42
CA VAL A 6 -3.98 -2.68 -8.29
C VAL A 6 -2.69 -3.51 -8.43
N MET A 7 -2.39 -3.98 -9.63
CA MET A 7 -1.17 -4.75 -9.88
C MET A 7 0.09 -3.96 -9.56
N SER A 8 0.16 -2.69 -9.98
CA SER A 8 1.32 -1.86 -9.71
C SER A 8 1.51 -1.57 -8.22
N LEU A 9 0.44 -1.56 -7.42
CA LEU A 9 0.52 -1.43 -5.96
C LEU A 9 1.12 -2.70 -5.35
N LEU A 10 0.64 -3.86 -5.76
CA LEU A 10 1.08 -5.14 -5.23
C LEU A 10 2.54 -5.43 -5.57
N ASP A 11 2.96 -5.16 -6.81
CA ASP A 11 4.36 -5.33 -7.21
C ASP A 11 5.29 -4.39 -6.42
N PHE A 12 4.86 -3.15 -6.18
CA PHE A 12 5.63 -2.22 -5.33
C PHE A 12 5.71 -2.68 -3.87
N GLU A 13 4.63 -3.22 -3.29
CA GLU A 13 4.65 -3.73 -1.91
C GLU A 13 5.52 -4.97 -1.75
N GLU A 14 5.71 -5.76 -2.80
CA GLU A 14 6.63 -6.89 -2.83
C GLU A 14 8.09 -6.44 -2.80
N GLU A 15 8.43 -5.38 -3.54
CA GLU A 15 9.76 -4.75 -3.52
C GLU A 15 10.07 -4.04 -2.19
N TRP A 16 9.04 -3.52 -1.50
CA TRP A 16 9.17 -2.71 -0.30
C TRP A 16 8.51 -3.33 0.94
N PRO A 17 9.00 -4.48 1.44
CA PRO A 17 8.36 -5.27 2.50
C PRO A 17 8.44 -4.63 3.89
N ARG A 18 9.27 -3.59 4.07
CA ARG A 18 9.40 -2.84 5.31
C ARG A 18 9.25 -1.35 5.05
N TRP A 19 8.69 -0.67 6.04
CA TRP A 19 8.59 0.78 6.02
C TRP A 19 9.98 1.43 6.21
N SER A 20 10.28 2.42 5.39
CA SER A 20 11.47 3.26 5.53
C SER A 20 11.20 4.63 4.90
N GLY A 21 11.91 5.68 5.31
CA GLY A 21 11.77 7.00 4.67
C GLY A 21 12.07 6.98 3.15
N ARG A 22 12.86 6.00 2.68
CA ARG A 22 13.11 5.77 1.25
C ARG A 22 11.86 5.25 0.52
N LYS A 23 10.97 4.53 1.21
CA LYS A 23 9.69 4.07 0.67
C LYS A 23 8.76 5.26 0.40
N ASP A 24 8.72 6.25 1.28
CA ASP A 24 7.91 7.47 1.07
C ASP A 24 8.34 8.24 -0.16
N GLU A 25 9.65 8.40 -0.35
CA GLU A 25 10.20 9.04 -1.54
C GLU A 25 9.92 8.23 -2.80
N ALA A 26 10.08 6.90 -2.76
CA ALA A 26 9.75 6.01 -3.87
C ALA A 26 8.25 6.05 -4.22
N ILE A 27 7.36 6.15 -3.23
CA ILE A 27 5.92 6.31 -3.44
C ILE A 27 5.65 7.61 -4.21
N ARG A 28 6.22 8.73 -3.76
CA ARG A 28 6.06 10.03 -4.42
C ARG A 28 6.61 9.99 -5.85
N SER A 29 7.77 9.39 -6.05
CA SER A 29 8.43 9.33 -7.36
C SER A 29 7.73 8.40 -8.35
N ARG A 30 7.24 7.22 -7.90
CA ARG A 30 6.64 6.20 -8.79
C ARG A 30 5.17 6.48 -9.09
N PHE A 31 4.42 6.98 -8.11
CA PHE A 31 2.96 7.13 -8.22
C PHE A 31 2.49 8.59 -8.26
N GLY A 32 3.37 9.56 -7.99
CA GLY A 32 3.02 10.98 -7.99
C GLY A 32 1.99 11.36 -6.91
N VAL A 33 1.85 10.55 -5.87
CA VAL A 33 0.89 10.79 -4.77
C VAL A 33 1.61 10.91 -3.43
N SER A 34 0.94 11.54 -2.47
CA SER A 34 1.41 11.53 -1.09
C SER A 34 1.35 10.12 -0.51
N PRO A 35 2.23 9.76 0.45
CA PRO A 35 2.17 8.48 1.16
C PRO A 35 0.79 8.21 1.80
N ALA A 36 0.15 9.23 2.36
CA ALA A 36 -1.21 9.11 2.90
C ALA A 36 -2.22 8.66 1.84
N ARG A 37 -2.18 9.28 0.64
CA ARG A 37 -3.08 8.90 -0.45
C ARG A 37 -2.75 7.53 -1.01
N TYR A 38 -1.47 7.18 -1.12
CA TYR A 38 -1.02 5.84 -1.52
C TYR A 38 -1.65 4.77 -0.62
N PHE A 39 -1.55 4.93 0.69
CA PHE A 39 -2.12 3.96 1.62
C PHE A 39 -3.63 3.88 1.60
N GLN A 40 -4.33 5.00 1.42
CA GLN A 40 -5.78 4.97 1.22
C GLN A 40 -6.18 4.14 0.00
N VAL A 41 -5.43 4.26 -1.10
CA VAL A 41 -5.66 3.45 -2.30
C VAL A 41 -5.28 1.99 -2.05
N LEU A 42 -4.12 1.73 -1.43
CA LEU A 42 -3.68 0.39 -1.07
C LEU A 42 -4.71 -0.33 -0.20
N HIS A 43 -5.23 0.33 0.84
CA HIS A 43 -6.23 -0.25 1.76
C HIS A 43 -7.53 -0.60 1.05
N ARG A 44 -7.91 0.13 -0.01
CA ARG A 44 -9.08 -0.22 -0.84
C ARG A 44 -8.75 -1.35 -1.82
N ALA A 45 -7.57 -1.30 -2.43
CA ALA A 45 -7.11 -2.30 -3.38
C ALA A 45 -7.01 -3.69 -2.75
N ILE A 46 -6.50 -3.80 -1.51
CA ILE A 46 -6.39 -5.08 -0.81
C ILE A 46 -7.74 -5.66 -0.39
N GLU A 47 -8.85 -4.92 -0.46
CA GLU A 47 -10.20 -5.46 -0.22
C GLU A 47 -10.83 -6.02 -1.50
N ALA A 48 -10.27 -5.71 -2.66
CA ALA A 48 -10.78 -6.16 -3.94
C ALA A 48 -10.47 -7.66 -4.17
N PRO A 49 -11.43 -8.46 -4.66
CA PRO A 49 -11.21 -9.90 -4.92
C PRO A 49 -10.14 -10.15 -5.98
N GLU A 50 -9.95 -9.23 -6.93
CA GLU A 50 -8.92 -9.31 -7.97
C GLU A 50 -7.51 -9.27 -7.38
N ALA A 51 -7.30 -8.51 -6.29
CA ALA A 51 -6.02 -8.47 -5.59
C ALA A 51 -5.70 -9.80 -4.92
N GLU A 52 -6.70 -10.40 -4.24
CA GLU A 52 -6.56 -11.72 -3.60
C GLU A 52 -6.29 -12.81 -4.64
N ALA A 53 -6.95 -12.75 -5.80
CA ALA A 53 -6.73 -13.70 -6.90
C ALA A 53 -5.32 -13.60 -7.49
N ALA A 54 -4.76 -12.39 -7.60
CA ALA A 54 -3.43 -12.17 -8.16
C ALA A 54 -2.30 -12.53 -7.18
N ARG A 55 -2.38 -12.08 -5.92
CA ARG A 55 -1.31 -12.24 -4.91
C ARG A 55 -1.90 -12.57 -3.52
N PRO A 56 -2.45 -13.77 -3.30
CA PRO A 56 -3.22 -14.10 -2.10
C PRO A 56 -2.42 -13.97 -0.79
N MET A 57 -1.17 -14.43 -0.77
CA MET A 57 -0.34 -14.34 0.45
C MET A 57 0.04 -12.91 0.80
N LEU A 58 0.36 -12.09 -0.21
CA LEU A 58 0.72 -10.68 -0.03
C LEU A 58 -0.48 -9.90 0.49
N VAL A 59 -1.65 -10.06 -0.13
CA VAL A 59 -2.89 -9.39 0.28
C VAL A 59 -3.26 -9.72 1.73
N ARG A 60 -3.19 -11.00 2.12
CA ARG A 60 -3.45 -11.42 3.51
C ARG A 60 -2.48 -10.79 4.50
N ARG A 61 -1.20 -10.71 4.15
CA ARG A 61 -0.18 -10.04 4.97
C ARG A 61 -0.48 -8.55 5.10
N LEU A 62 -0.79 -7.87 4.00
CA LEU A 62 -1.10 -6.43 3.99
C LEU A 62 -2.37 -6.12 4.82
N ARG A 63 -3.41 -6.95 4.72
CA ARG A 63 -4.61 -6.84 5.57
C ARG A 63 -4.27 -6.96 7.05
N ARG A 64 -3.48 -7.98 7.44
CA ARG A 64 -3.02 -8.12 8.83
C ARG A 64 -2.21 -6.92 9.31
N LEU A 65 -1.33 -6.37 8.47
CA LEU A 65 -0.52 -5.20 8.81
C LEU A 65 -1.37 -3.93 9.00
N ARG A 66 -2.39 -3.74 8.15
CA ARG A 66 -3.38 -2.67 8.33
C ARG A 66 -4.08 -2.80 9.67
N ASP A 67 -4.64 -3.99 9.94
CA ASP A 67 -5.43 -4.23 11.15
C ASP A 67 -4.57 -4.09 12.43
N ALA A 68 -3.27 -4.40 12.37
CA ALA A 68 -2.32 -4.22 13.45
C ALA A 68 -1.74 -2.78 13.56
N GLY A 69 -1.76 -2.01 12.47
CA GLY A 69 -0.92 -0.81 12.30
C GLY A 69 -1.66 0.49 12.00
N ASP A 70 -2.98 0.48 11.81
CA ASP A 70 -3.74 1.68 11.43
C ASP A 70 -3.60 2.86 12.41
N ALA A 71 -3.46 2.57 13.71
CA ALA A 71 -3.22 3.61 14.73
C ALA A 71 -1.83 4.23 14.60
N GLU A 72 -0.82 3.41 14.33
CA GLU A 72 0.58 3.83 14.16
C GLU A 72 0.77 4.58 12.83
N GLN A 73 0.10 4.14 11.76
CA GLN A 73 0.09 4.84 10.47
C GLN A 73 -0.56 6.22 10.57
N ARG A 74 -1.69 6.34 11.29
CA ARG A 74 -2.35 7.63 11.54
C ARG A 74 -1.45 8.60 12.32
N ARG A 75 -0.69 8.12 13.31
CA ARG A 75 0.26 8.94 14.07
C ARG A 75 1.42 9.45 13.23
N ARG A 76 1.83 8.70 12.20
CA ARG A 76 2.93 9.09 11.29
C ARG A 76 2.51 10.11 10.23
N LEU A 77 1.21 10.21 9.95
CA LEU A 77 0.62 11.09 8.93
C LEU A 77 -0.09 12.31 9.52
N ALA A 78 -0.16 12.41 10.85
CA ALA A 78 -0.66 13.56 11.61
C ALA A 78 0.50 14.54 11.89
#